data_AF-A0A7V1GEP5-F1
#
_entry.id   AF-A0A7V1GEP5-F1
#
_cell.length_a   1.000
_cell.length_b   1.000
_cell.length_c   1.000
_cell.angle_alpha   90.00
_cell.angle_beta   90.00
_cell.angle_gamma   90.00
#
_symmetry.space_group_name_H-M   'P 1'
#
loop_
_entity.id
_entity.type
_entity.pdbx_description
1 polymer ?
#
loop_
_entity_poly.entity_id
_entity_poly.type
_entity_poly.pdbx_seq_one_letter_code
_entity_poly.pdbx_strand_id
1 'polypeptide(L)'
;MKYKLLAASILATMSTSALSATYQLTELSTLDEAKHNYVKDVSENGHIIGLANGIYNLPIDVSYIDFADSLIERAYNQQKDYFELIDKQITFTLDDIENNNAAATNPDAHSFMLSFLTAQAANPEYQKLANIIGYNILNGEAQEQVLFDLASVDYDGLTRSVSNNYNAVAEDGTAVGWGSAPYEKTVFTPDGETEEETRFVRDFISRGIIVSPDGVTVPLVPEFDEYGGLSIASDIVKTNSGYTVVGQVSTGIPADRQENIDDTCDGEDQPISVCIEALHSSTAAHLFDTRAVKWSLDSNLNITNTELLGLGLTPEEDDDFAFISNAHAVNSNGIVVGSSDIRDHDRAATIRSLPVYYKDGKVVEILNQDDDWTGGKALAINANDVIVGYGIKVIDGANRFKFFYHDIASNSTVFPTDFFNSSASVGNDINDNGYIVGEGETDVFNVGSRRREGFLYKIGEDSITNLNDFLPCYEADGETRYKYVVSEAKVINNNNEIFGVATKTVEKTDSLGGIVRDINGKIEYESIVVPVKLSPINGEVESCTAPETDTYERQSASFPWYTLLLLPLVGLRRVLRN
;
A
#
# COMPACT_ATOMS: atom_id res chain seq x y z
N MET A 1 24.07 -34.56 2.01
CA MET A 1 23.94 -35.07 3.40
C MET A 1 24.52 -34.16 4.50
N LYS A 2 25.21 -33.05 4.19
CA LYS A 2 25.68 -32.08 5.21
C LYS A 2 24.69 -30.96 5.55
N TYR A 3 23.71 -30.68 4.70
CA TYR A 3 22.70 -29.63 4.93
C TYR A 3 21.55 -30.03 5.87
N LYS A 4 21.35 -31.33 6.16
CA LYS A 4 20.26 -31.81 7.05
C LYS A 4 20.62 -31.80 8.55
N LEU A 5 21.89 -31.62 8.89
CA LEU A 5 22.37 -31.70 10.28
C LEU A 5 22.44 -30.34 11.00
N LEU A 6 22.36 -29.22 10.28
CA LEU A 6 22.43 -27.87 10.84
C LEU A 6 21.06 -27.26 11.16
N ALA A 7 19.98 -27.70 10.49
CA ALA A 7 18.60 -27.39 10.90
C ALA A 7 18.22 -28.01 12.26
N ALA A 8 19.01 -28.97 12.75
CA ALA A 8 18.68 -29.77 13.93
C ALA A 8 18.77 -29.01 15.27
N SER A 9 19.49 -27.88 15.36
CA SER A 9 19.58 -27.12 16.61
C SER A 9 18.32 -26.29 16.92
N ILE A 10 17.55 -25.90 15.89
CA ILE A 10 16.24 -25.24 16.04
C ILE A 10 15.14 -26.28 16.30
N LEU A 11 15.23 -27.44 15.64
CA LEU A 11 14.31 -28.57 15.82
C LEU A 11 14.29 -29.17 17.24
N ALA A 12 15.34 -28.97 18.05
CA ALA A 12 15.43 -29.58 19.37
C ALA A 12 14.53 -28.92 20.44
N THR A 13 14.01 -27.71 20.18
CA THR A 13 13.12 -27.00 21.12
C THR A 13 11.75 -26.66 20.52
N MET A 14 11.59 -26.73 19.20
CA MET A 14 10.30 -26.50 18.54
C MET A 14 9.68 -27.85 18.15
N SER A 15 8.64 -28.26 18.88
CA SER A 15 7.85 -29.43 18.55
C SER A 15 7.28 -29.30 17.13
N THR A 16 7.59 -30.27 16.27
CA THR A 16 6.92 -30.47 14.97
C THR A 16 5.49 -30.95 15.21
N SER A 17 4.57 -30.04 15.54
CA SER A 17 3.15 -30.33 15.50
C SER A 17 2.69 -30.23 14.05
N ALA A 18 2.25 -31.35 13.48
CA ALA A 18 1.46 -31.35 12.25
C ALA A 18 0.26 -30.40 12.45
N LEU A 19 0.01 -29.53 11.47
CA LEU A 19 -1.13 -28.60 11.46
C LEU A 19 -2.43 -29.41 11.42
N SER A 20 -3.00 -29.70 12.59
CA SER A 20 -4.33 -30.30 12.78
C SER A 20 -5.39 -29.24 13.10
N ALA A 21 -5.06 -27.95 12.98
CA ALA A 21 -5.97 -26.85 13.29
C ALA A 21 -6.63 -26.35 12.00
N THR A 22 -7.94 -26.14 12.05
CA THR A 22 -8.68 -25.32 11.09
C THR A 22 -8.80 -23.90 11.64
N TYR A 23 -9.33 -22.95 10.86
CA TYR A 23 -9.50 -21.57 11.32
C TYR A 23 -10.97 -21.16 11.34
N GLN A 24 -11.35 -20.43 12.39
CA GLN A 24 -12.58 -19.65 12.41
C GLN A 24 -12.27 -18.23 11.95
N LEU A 25 -12.86 -17.80 10.84
CA LEU A 25 -12.72 -16.43 10.33
C LEU A 25 -13.84 -15.55 10.89
N THR A 26 -13.44 -14.40 11.44
CA THR A 26 -14.32 -13.33 11.91
C THR A 26 -14.00 -12.06 11.13
N GLU A 27 -15.01 -11.44 10.53
CA GLU A 27 -14.84 -10.11 9.94
C GLU A 27 -14.68 -9.08 11.06
N LEU A 28 -13.65 -8.25 10.95
CA LEU A 28 -13.40 -7.17 11.89
C LEU A 28 -14.26 -5.95 11.53
N SER A 29 -14.47 -5.06 12.50
CA SER A 29 -15.23 -3.83 12.29
C SER A 29 -14.59 -2.95 11.21
N THR A 30 -15.44 -2.29 10.44
CA THR A 30 -15.08 -1.47 9.27
C THR A 30 -15.60 -0.05 9.42
N LEU A 31 -14.97 0.91 8.73
CA LEU A 31 -15.55 2.24 8.56
C LEU A 31 -16.67 2.19 7.52
N ASP A 32 -17.87 2.61 7.91
CA ASP A 32 -19.05 2.62 7.03
C ASP A 32 -18.94 3.73 5.98
N GLU A 33 -18.13 4.76 6.23
CA GLU A 33 -17.87 5.85 5.29
C GLU A 33 -16.88 5.45 4.17
N ALA A 34 -16.38 4.21 4.14
CA ALA A 34 -15.44 3.74 3.13
C ALA A 34 -15.74 2.31 2.62
N LYS A 35 -15.56 2.12 1.31
CA LYS A 35 -15.89 0.87 0.61
C LYS A 35 -14.97 -0.31 0.98
N HIS A 36 -13.67 -0.06 1.07
CA HIS A 36 -12.66 -1.09 1.29
C HIS A 36 -11.95 -0.84 2.62
N ASN A 37 -11.81 -1.89 3.42
CA ASN A 37 -11.17 -1.80 4.72
C ASN A 37 -10.08 -2.87 4.82
N TYR A 38 -8.92 -2.48 5.33
CA TYR A 38 -7.73 -3.32 5.42
C TYR A 38 -7.19 -3.28 6.84
N VAL A 39 -6.70 -4.40 7.35
CA VAL A 39 -5.87 -4.41 8.56
C VAL A 39 -4.43 -4.08 8.18
N LYS A 40 -3.75 -3.31 9.03
CA LYS A 40 -2.34 -2.96 8.83
C LYS A 40 -1.45 -3.63 9.85
N ASP A 41 -1.79 -3.47 11.12
CA ASP A 41 -1.01 -4.05 12.21
C ASP A 41 -1.87 -4.39 13.43
N VAL A 42 -1.40 -5.35 14.23
CA VAL A 42 -2.05 -5.82 15.45
C VAL A 42 -1.00 -6.13 16.52
N SER A 43 -1.09 -5.44 17.66
CA SER A 43 -0.26 -5.75 18.84
C SER A 43 -0.66 -7.07 19.51
N GLU A 44 0.21 -7.66 20.33
CA GLU A 44 -0.09 -8.89 21.09
C GLU A 44 -1.24 -8.69 22.08
N ASN A 45 -1.42 -7.47 22.59
CA ASN A 45 -2.56 -7.08 23.43
C ASN A 45 -3.86 -6.80 22.65
N GLY A 46 -3.87 -6.95 21.33
CA GLY A 46 -5.07 -6.87 20.49
C GLY A 46 -5.51 -5.45 20.10
N HIS A 47 -4.63 -4.45 20.19
CA HIS A 47 -4.85 -3.17 19.51
C HIS A 47 -4.70 -3.38 18.01
N ILE A 48 -5.73 -3.00 17.25
CA ILE A 48 -5.79 -3.20 15.80
C ILE A 48 -5.85 -1.84 15.11
N ILE A 49 -4.99 -1.66 14.12
CA ILE A 49 -5.02 -0.51 13.22
C ILE A 49 -5.20 -0.96 11.78
N GLY A 50 -5.73 -0.06 10.95
CA GLY A 50 -6.02 -0.33 9.56
C GLY A 50 -6.01 0.89 8.67
N LEU A 51 -6.23 0.64 7.38
CA LEU A 51 -6.50 1.67 6.38
C LEU A 51 -7.84 1.40 5.71
N ALA A 52 -8.58 2.45 5.39
CA ALA A 52 -9.75 2.36 4.54
C ALA A 52 -9.49 3.07 3.20
N ASN A 53 -10.11 2.59 2.13
CA ASN A 53 -10.03 3.14 0.78
C ASN A 53 -11.43 3.21 0.15
N GLY A 54 -11.67 4.19 -0.72
CA GLY A 54 -12.97 4.35 -1.35
C GLY A 54 -13.95 5.05 -0.43
N ILE A 55 -13.51 6.15 0.16
CA ILE A 55 -14.29 7.06 0.99
C ILE A 55 -15.47 7.56 0.16
N TYR A 56 -16.68 7.43 0.70
CA TYR A 56 -17.88 7.97 0.10
C TYR A 56 -17.95 9.48 0.32
N ASN A 57 -18.62 10.18 -0.60
CA ASN A 57 -18.89 11.62 -0.48
C ASN A 57 -17.61 12.45 -0.24
N LEU A 58 -16.56 12.16 -1.03
CA LEU A 58 -15.34 12.97 -1.02
C LEU A 58 -15.67 14.44 -1.37
N PRO A 59 -15.18 15.42 -0.61
CA PRO A 59 -15.54 16.81 -0.82
C PRO A 59 -14.87 17.38 -2.08
N ILE A 60 -15.68 17.97 -2.96
CA ILE A 60 -15.21 18.58 -4.21
C ILE A 60 -15.46 20.08 -4.14
N ASP A 61 -14.38 20.86 -4.19
CA ASP A 61 -14.47 22.31 -4.32
C ASP A 61 -14.65 22.68 -5.80
N VAL A 62 -15.84 23.17 -6.14
CA VAL A 62 -16.16 23.63 -7.50
C VAL A 62 -15.91 25.13 -7.69
N SER A 63 -15.62 25.87 -6.62
CA SER A 63 -15.61 27.34 -6.64
C SER A 63 -14.48 27.97 -7.46
N TYR A 64 -13.39 27.23 -7.67
CA TYR A 64 -12.20 27.70 -8.39
C TYR A 64 -12.14 27.19 -9.84
N ILE A 65 -13.02 26.26 -10.22
CA ILE A 65 -12.96 25.59 -11.53
C ILE A 65 -13.63 26.48 -12.59
N ASP A 66 -12.90 26.80 -13.65
CA ASP A 66 -13.49 27.40 -14.85
C ASP A 66 -14.19 26.34 -15.71
N PHE A 67 -15.52 26.28 -15.63
CA PHE A 67 -16.33 25.32 -16.38
C PHE A 67 -16.45 25.64 -17.88
N ALA A 68 -15.95 26.80 -18.32
CA ALA A 68 -15.80 27.13 -19.74
C ALA A 68 -14.46 26.66 -20.32
N ASP A 69 -13.55 26.13 -19.49
CA ASP A 69 -12.27 25.63 -19.98
C ASP A 69 -12.44 24.38 -20.87
N SER A 70 -11.68 24.36 -21.96
CA SER A 70 -11.76 23.30 -22.97
C SER A 70 -11.43 21.90 -22.43
N LEU A 71 -10.66 21.80 -21.35
CA LEU A 71 -10.28 20.54 -20.72
C LEU A 71 -11.49 19.86 -20.08
N ILE A 72 -12.27 20.59 -19.28
CA ILE A 72 -13.44 20.04 -18.60
C ILE A 72 -14.63 19.88 -19.55
N GLU A 73 -14.82 20.79 -20.50
CA GLU A 73 -15.83 20.62 -21.57
C GLU A 73 -15.58 19.34 -22.37
N ARG A 74 -14.32 19.06 -22.73
CA ARG A 74 -13.95 17.83 -23.44
C ARG A 74 -14.17 16.60 -22.59
N ALA A 75 -13.80 16.62 -21.30
CA ALA A 75 -14.02 15.51 -20.39
C ALA A 75 -15.52 15.19 -20.24
N TYR A 76 -16.36 16.23 -20.11
CA TYR A 76 -17.81 16.07 -20.03
C TYR A 76 -18.42 15.49 -21.31
N ASN A 77 -17.98 15.95 -22.48
CA ASN A 77 -18.43 15.39 -23.76
C ASN A 77 -18.07 13.91 -23.90
N GLN A 78 -16.86 13.51 -23.49
CA GLN A 78 -16.46 12.10 -23.46
C GLN A 78 -17.32 11.28 -22.50
N GLN A 79 -17.66 11.83 -21.33
CA GLN A 79 -18.54 11.18 -20.36
C GLN A 79 -19.94 10.96 -20.93
N LYS A 80 -20.47 11.95 -21.66
CA LYS A 80 -21.76 11.86 -22.35
C LYS A 80 -21.73 10.79 -23.44
N ASP A 81 -20.71 10.78 -24.28
CA ASP A 81 -20.54 9.75 -25.33
C ASP A 81 -20.46 8.35 -24.71
N TYR A 82 -19.74 8.18 -23.58
CA TYR A 82 -19.69 6.91 -22.86
C TYR A 82 -21.06 6.50 -22.32
N PHE A 83 -21.82 7.41 -21.73
CA PHE A 83 -23.18 7.13 -21.22
C PHE A 83 -24.13 6.71 -22.35
N GLU A 84 -24.05 7.35 -23.51
CA GLU A 84 -24.80 6.96 -24.70
C GLU A 84 -24.42 5.54 -25.19
N LEU A 85 -23.14 5.16 -25.11
CA LEU A 85 -22.67 3.81 -25.50
C LEU A 85 -23.17 2.69 -24.58
N ILE A 86 -23.46 2.99 -23.31
CA ILE A 86 -23.95 2.00 -22.33
C ILE A 86 -25.45 2.12 -22.05
N ASP A 87 -26.19 2.85 -22.90
CA ASP A 87 -27.63 3.12 -22.75
C ASP A 87 -28.00 3.73 -21.38
N LYS A 88 -27.09 4.51 -20.79
CA LYS A 88 -27.31 5.22 -19.51
C LYS A 88 -27.68 6.67 -19.78
N GLN A 89 -28.76 7.16 -19.16
CA GLN A 89 -29.14 8.57 -19.24
C GLN A 89 -28.21 9.42 -18.37
N ILE A 90 -27.64 10.50 -18.92
CA ILE A 90 -26.94 11.53 -18.15
C ILE A 90 -27.94 12.40 -17.39
N THR A 91 -27.70 12.62 -16.09
CA THR A 91 -28.65 13.27 -15.17
C THR A 91 -28.15 14.61 -14.61
N PHE A 92 -27.03 15.11 -15.12
CA PHE A 92 -26.41 16.37 -14.72
C PHE A 92 -25.80 17.08 -15.93
N THR A 93 -25.51 18.36 -15.78
CA THR A 93 -24.74 19.20 -16.72
C THR A 93 -23.59 19.91 -16.01
N LEU A 94 -22.66 20.52 -16.75
CA LEU A 94 -21.63 21.37 -16.15
C LEU A 94 -22.23 22.57 -15.41
N ASP A 95 -23.30 23.16 -15.94
CA ASP A 95 -24.05 24.25 -15.28
C ASP A 95 -24.67 23.80 -13.94
N ASP A 96 -25.17 22.56 -13.87
CA ASP A 96 -25.67 22.00 -12.60
C ASP A 96 -24.54 21.82 -11.57
N ILE A 97 -23.32 21.50 -12.00
CA ILE A 97 -22.17 21.39 -11.11
C ILE A 97 -21.76 22.77 -10.62
N GLU A 98 -21.57 23.72 -11.54
CA GLU A 98 -21.12 25.09 -11.24
C GLU A 98 -22.13 25.84 -10.34
N ASN A 99 -23.40 25.86 -10.74
CA ASN A 99 -24.39 26.76 -10.14
C ASN A 99 -25.26 26.08 -9.06
N ASN A 100 -25.36 24.75 -9.05
CA ASN A 100 -26.20 24.01 -8.10
C ASN A 100 -25.40 23.01 -7.24
N ASN A 101 -24.07 22.97 -7.36
CA ASN A 101 -23.19 22.01 -6.69
C ASN A 101 -23.71 20.56 -6.83
N ALA A 102 -24.07 20.17 -8.06
CA ALA A 102 -24.53 18.82 -8.35
C ALA A 102 -23.50 17.75 -7.96
N ALA A 103 -22.20 18.10 -7.90
CA ALA A 103 -21.15 17.20 -7.42
C ALA A 103 -21.39 16.69 -5.98
N ALA A 104 -22.07 17.44 -5.12
CA ALA A 104 -22.37 17.00 -3.75
C ALA A 104 -23.67 16.19 -3.61
N THR A 105 -24.51 16.13 -4.65
CA THR A 105 -25.88 15.61 -4.54
C THR A 105 -26.28 14.61 -5.61
N ASN A 106 -25.58 14.59 -6.75
CA ASN A 106 -25.79 13.67 -7.85
C ASN A 106 -24.58 12.73 -7.97
N PRO A 107 -24.76 11.40 -7.81
CA PRO A 107 -23.65 10.43 -7.80
C PRO A 107 -22.91 10.33 -9.14
N ASP A 108 -23.57 10.63 -10.26
CA ASP A 108 -22.93 10.64 -11.59
C ASP A 108 -22.08 11.91 -11.77
N ALA A 109 -22.58 13.06 -11.30
CA ALA A 109 -21.81 14.31 -11.30
C ALA A 109 -20.59 14.22 -10.37
N HIS A 110 -20.78 13.66 -9.17
CA HIS A 110 -19.70 13.40 -8.22
C HIS A 110 -18.63 12.48 -8.82
N SER A 111 -19.04 11.34 -9.40
CA SER A 111 -18.13 10.40 -10.05
C SER A 111 -17.38 11.03 -11.23
N PHE A 112 -18.04 11.89 -12.01
CA PHE A 112 -17.43 12.65 -13.09
C PHE A 112 -16.35 13.59 -12.56
N MET A 113 -16.66 14.40 -11.56
CA MET A 113 -15.71 15.35 -10.98
C MET A 113 -14.52 14.66 -10.31
N LEU A 114 -14.74 13.55 -9.58
CA LEU A 114 -13.64 12.74 -9.06
C LEU A 114 -12.72 12.21 -10.17
N SER A 115 -13.29 11.72 -11.27
CA SER A 115 -12.52 11.22 -12.41
C SER A 115 -11.72 12.34 -13.10
N PHE A 116 -12.35 13.52 -13.25
CA PHE A 116 -11.71 14.70 -13.82
C PHE A 116 -10.53 15.16 -12.95
N LEU A 117 -10.73 15.35 -11.64
CA LEU A 117 -9.68 15.78 -10.71
C LEU A 117 -8.56 14.74 -10.59
N THR A 118 -8.89 13.45 -10.60
CA THR A 118 -7.88 12.37 -10.62
C THR A 118 -7.01 12.45 -11.88
N ALA A 119 -7.59 12.77 -13.04
CA ALA A 119 -6.83 13.00 -14.27
C ALA A 119 -5.93 14.25 -14.20
N GLN A 120 -6.25 15.20 -13.30
CA GLN A 120 -5.46 16.41 -13.03
C GLN A 120 -4.57 16.29 -11.77
N ALA A 121 -4.35 15.08 -11.24
CA ALA A 121 -3.61 14.90 -9.99
C ALA A 121 -2.19 15.51 -10.01
N ALA A 122 -1.54 15.59 -11.18
CA ALA A 122 -0.22 16.22 -11.35
C ALA A 122 -0.27 17.73 -11.65
N ASN A 123 -1.44 18.31 -11.98
CA ASN A 123 -1.56 19.74 -12.29
C ASN A 123 -1.80 20.54 -11.00
N PRO A 124 -0.88 21.40 -10.54
CA PRO A 124 -1.00 22.12 -9.28
C PRO A 124 -2.19 23.08 -9.22
N GLU A 125 -2.88 23.38 -10.32
CA GLU A 125 -4.06 24.25 -10.35
C GLU A 125 -5.34 23.56 -9.86
N TYR A 126 -5.33 22.23 -9.79
CA TYR A 126 -6.51 21.44 -9.45
C TYR A 126 -6.38 20.79 -8.07
N GLN A 127 -7.52 20.75 -7.36
CA GLN A 127 -7.68 20.14 -6.05
C GLN A 127 -7.10 18.73 -6.03
N LYS A 128 -6.39 18.45 -4.94
CA LYS A 128 -5.80 17.14 -4.66
C LYS A 128 -6.72 16.37 -3.74
N LEU A 129 -7.08 15.17 -4.19
CA LEU A 129 -7.96 14.28 -3.44
C LEU A 129 -7.21 13.00 -3.12
N ALA A 130 -7.25 12.65 -1.85
CA ALA A 130 -6.76 11.41 -1.30
C ALA A 130 -7.96 10.58 -0.84
N ASN A 131 -7.87 9.29 -1.13
CA ASN A 131 -8.96 8.35 -0.93
C ASN A 131 -8.56 7.23 0.05
N ILE A 132 -7.61 7.52 0.94
CA ILE A 132 -7.08 6.57 1.93
C ILE A 132 -6.99 7.26 3.28
N ILE A 133 -7.58 6.64 4.31
CA ILE A 133 -7.56 7.12 5.69
C ILE A 133 -7.12 6.01 6.65
N GLY A 134 -6.47 6.39 7.74
CA GLY A 134 -6.14 5.48 8.83
C GLY A 134 -7.32 5.31 9.78
N TYR A 135 -7.43 4.13 10.40
CA TYR A 135 -8.42 3.88 11.44
C TYR A 135 -7.88 2.94 12.51
N ASN A 136 -8.50 2.98 13.67
CA ASN A 136 -8.28 2.05 14.78
C ASN A 136 -9.57 1.32 15.11
N ILE A 137 -9.48 0.10 15.64
CA ILE A 137 -10.63 -0.59 16.22
C ILE A 137 -10.57 -0.44 17.74
N LEU A 138 -11.45 0.42 18.28
CA LEU A 138 -11.56 0.68 19.71
C LEU A 138 -12.86 0.12 20.23
N ASN A 139 -12.80 -0.71 21.28
CA ASN A 139 -13.97 -1.36 21.87
C ASN A 139 -14.85 -2.13 20.86
N GLY A 140 -14.24 -2.65 19.78
CA GLY A 140 -14.95 -3.37 18.73
C GLY A 140 -15.61 -2.47 17.68
N GLU A 141 -15.34 -1.16 17.66
CA GLU A 141 -15.84 -0.23 16.64
C GLU A 141 -14.66 0.39 15.88
N ALA A 142 -14.76 0.46 14.56
CA ALA A 142 -13.77 1.17 13.74
C ALA A 142 -14.00 2.68 13.85
N GLN A 143 -12.93 3.44 14.07
CA GLN A 143 -12.98 4.90 14.14
C GLN A 143 -11.81 5.49 13.35
N GLU A 144 -12.08 6.51 12.55
CA GLU A 144 -11.05 7.20 11.77
C GLU A 144 -9.99 7.80 12.72
N GLN A 145 -8.72 7.57 12.39
CA GLN A 145 -7.58 8.22 13.01
C GLN A 145 -7.00 9.23 12.03
N VAL A 146 -7.28 10.51 12.28
CA VAL A 146 -6.70 11.62 11.50
C VAL A 146 -5.22 11.74 11.85
N LEU A 147 -4.35 11.73 10.84
CA LEU A 147 -2.90 11.87 11.02
C LEU A 147 -2.45 13.32 10.77
N PHE A 148 -2.53 13.79 9.52
CA PHE A 148 -2.15 15.15 9.11
C PHE A 148 -3.26 15.93 8.42
N ASP A 149 -4.42 15.31 8.16
CA ASP A 149 -5.54 16.02 7.53
C ASP A 149 -6.08 17.10 8.48
N LEU A 150 -6.58 18.19 7.90
CA LEU A 150 -7.10 19.34 8.64
C LEU A 150 -8.49 19.70 8.14
N ALA A 151 -9.23 20.46 8.93
CA ALA A 151 -10.50 21.02 8.48
C ALA A 151 -10.27 21.96 7.28
N SER A 152 -11.05 21.79 6.23
CA SER A 152 -11.01 22.67 5.07
C SER A 152 -11.62 24.03 5.41
N VAL A 153 -11.09 25.09 4.78
CA VAL A 153 -11.70 26.44 4.82
C VAL A 153 -12.69 26.65 3.68
N ASP A 154 -12.65 25.80 2.65
CA ASP A 154 -13.42 25.92 1.41
C ASP A 154 -14.74 25.14 1.44
N TYR A 155 -14.84 24.12 2.29
CA TYR A 155 -16.03 23.26 2.43
C TYR A 155 -16.08 22.60 3.82
N ASP A 156 -17.23 22.02 4.16
CA ASP A 156 -17.41 21.30 5.43
C ASP A 156 -16.68 19.95 5.39
N GLY A 157 -15.93 19.63 6.45
CA GLY A 157 -15.12 18.42 6.57
C GLY A 157 -13.62 18.63 6.47
N LEU A 158 -12.88 17.52 6.35
CA LEU A 158 -11.42 17.50 6.23
C LEU A 158 -10.99 17.77 4.78
N THR A 159 -9.77 18.27 4.56
CA THR A 159 -9.27 18.55 3.20
C THR A 159 -9.27 17.32 2.28
N ARG A 160 -9.21 16.11 2.86
CA ARG A 160 -9.12 14.85 2.12
C ARG A 160 -8.04 14.90 1.03
N SER A 161 -6.91 15.52 1.35
CA SER A 161 -5.83 15.80 0.38
C SER A 161 -4.48 15.20 0.80
N VAL A 162 -4.45 14.51 1.95
CA VAL A 162 -3.24 13.92 2.53
C VAL A 162 -3.05 12.47 2.12
N SER A 163 -1.81 12.08 1.84
CA SER A 163 -1.45 10.66 1.83
C SER A 163 -1.29 10.19 3.27
N ASN A 164 -1.99 9.14 3.71
CA ASN A 164 -1.93 8.62 5.08
C ASN A 164 -1.59 7.13 5.08
N ASN A 165 -0.61 6.74 5.89
CA ASN A 165 -0.24 5.35 6.14
C ASN A 165 -0.05 5.12 7.63
N TYR A 166 -0.92 4.30 8.23
CA TYR A 166 -0.84 3.91 9.63
C TYR A 166 -0.20 2.53 9.70
N ASN A 167 1.06 2.46 10.15
CA ASN A 167 1.94 1.34 9.82
C ASN A 167 2.05 0.30 10.92
N ALA A 168 2.21 0.72 12.18
CA ALA A 168 2.44 -0.20 13.29
C ALA A 168 1.85 0.30 14.61
N VAL A 169 1.53 -0.63 15.52
CA VAL A 169 0.93 -0.36 16.83
C VAL A 169 1.64 -1.15 17.94
N ALA A 170 2.05 -0.44 18.98
CA ALA A 170 2.69 -1.02 20.15
C ALA A 170 1.68 -1.64 21.12
N GLU A 171 2.20 -2.38 22.10
CA GLU A 171 1.42 -3.12 23.09
C GLU A 171 0.46 -2.30 23.97
N ASP A 172 0.63 -0.98 24.04
CA ASP A 172 -0.29 -0.09 24.77
C ASP A 172 -1.22 0.72 23.86
N GLY A 173 -1.20 0.46 22.56
CA GLY A 173 -2.00 1.16 21.57
C GLY A 173 -1.34 2.41 21.00
N THR A 174 -0.15 2.80 21.48
CA THR A 174 0.63 3.86 20.82
C THR A 174 1.07 3.35 19.46
N ALA A 175 0.81 4.11 18.41
CA ALA A 175 1.00 3.67 17.05
C ALA A 175 1.77 4.70 16.23
N VAL A 176 2.30 4.26 15.10
CA VAL A 176 3.12 5.08 14.22
C VAL A 176 2.70 4.94 12.77
N GLY A 177 3.06 5.95 11.99
CA GLY A 177 2.80 5.98 10.57
C GLY A 177 3.50 7.14 9.92
N TRP A 178 3.01 7.53 8.75
CA TRP A 178 3.43 8.73 8.07
C TRP A 178 2.32 9.28 7.20
N GLY A 179 2.44 10.55 6.85
CA GLY A 179 1.62 11.16 5.82
C GLY A 179 2.21 12.40 5.21
N SER A 180 1.53 12.96 4.23
CA SER A 180 1.88 14.26 3.64
C SER A 180 1.21 15.42 4.37
N ALA A 181 1.71 16.64 4.17
CA ALA A 181 0.94 17.82 4.56
C ALA A 181 -0.36 17.90 3.73
N PRO A 182 -1.44 18.45 4.30
CA PRO A 182 -2.64 18.76 3.54
C PRO A 182 -2.31 19.85 2.51
N TYR A 183 -3.03 19.85 1.40
CA TYR A 183 -2.94 20.91 0.42
C TYR A 183 -3.74 22.13 0.87
N GLU A 184 -3.15 23.31 0.69
CA GLU A 184 -3.79 24.60 0.83
C GLU A 184 -3.97 25.24 -0.56
N LYS A 185 -5.12 25.86 -0.76
CA LYS A 185 -5.43 26.64 -1.95
C LYS A 185 -4.86 28.06 -1.78
N THR A 186 -3.93 28.44 -2.64
CA THR A 186 -3.33 29.79 -2.70
C THR A 186 -3.50 30.41 -4.08
N VAL A 187 -3.33 31.72 -4.16
CA VAL A 187 -3.22 32.46 -5.42
C VAL A 187 -1.74 32.74 -5.71
N PHE A 188 -1.33 32.62 -6.97
CA PHE A 188 0.02 32.90 -7.44
C PHE A 188 -0.05 33.69 -8.76
N THR A 189 0.86 34.64 -8.95
CA THR A 189 1.00 35.39 -10.20
C THR A 189 2.41 35.12 -10.72
N PRO A 190 2.56 34.41 -11.86
CA PRO A 190 3.86 34.22 -12.48
C PRO A 190 4.56 35.55 -12.81
N ASP A 191 5.90 35.58 -12.75
CA ASP A 191 6.63 36.81 -13.02
C ASP A 191 6.42 37.27 -14.48
N GLY A 192 6.24 38.56 -14.67
CA GLY A 192 5.92 39.15 -15.97
C GLY A 192 4.46 38.95 -16.44
N GLU A 193 3.65 38.16 -15.74
CA GLU A 193 2.22 37.99 -16.00
C GLU A 193 1.37 38.89 -15.08
N THR A 194 0.11 39.11 -15.47
CA THR A 194 -0.85 39.93 -14.68
C THR A 194 -2.05 39.14 -14.19
N GLU A 195 -2.25 37.94 -14.70
CA GLU A 195 -3.36 37.08 -14.33
C GLU A 195 -2.98 36.24 -13.11
N GLU A 196 -3.91 36.16 -12.17
CA GLU A 196 -3.77 35.35 -10.96
C GLU A 196 -4.21 33.91 -11.23
N GLU A 197 -3.41 32.94 -10.78
CA GLU A 197 -3.68 31.52 -10.92
C GLU A 197 -3.90 30.87 -9.56
N THR A 198 -4.87 29.96 -9.46
CA THR A 198 -5.05 29.13 -8.26
C THR A 198 -3.98 28.04 -8.25
N ARG A 199 -3.32 27.84 -7.11
CA ARG A 199 -2.33 26.77 -6.89
C ARG A 199 -2.67 26.02 -5.60
N PHE A 200 -2.56 24.71 -5.64
CA PHE A 200 -2.63 23.82 -4.47
C PHE A 200 -1.20 23.50 -4.04
N VAL A 201 -0.81 23.96 -2.86
CA VAL A 201 0.54 23.83 -2.31
C VAL A 201 0.50 23.05 -0.99
N ARG A 202 1.62 22.44 -0.59
CA ARG A 202 1.75 21.76 0.70
C ARG A 202 3.13 21.99 1.31
N ASP A 203 3.20 21.93 2.64
CA ASP A 203 4.42 22.26 3.41
C ASP A 203 5.50 21.18 3.34
N PHE A 204 5.12 19.91 3.25
CA PHE A 204 6.05 18.79 3.16
C PHE A 204 5.45 17.60 2.40
N ILE A 205 6.32 16.82 1.77
CA ILE A 205 5.95 15.65 0.97
C ILE A 205 5.61 14.45 1.88
N SER A 206 6.44 14.17 2.89
CA SER A 206 6.22 13.07 3.86
C SER A 206 6.78 13.39 5.24
N ARG A 207 6.02 13.07 6.27
CA ARG A 207 6.40 13.20 7.68
C ARG A 207 5.94 11.97 8.46
N GLY A 208 6.85 11.36 9.21
CA GLY A 208 6.54 10.34 10.20
C GLY A 208 5.74 10.92 11.35
N ILE A 209 4.89 10.11 11.98
CA ILE A 209 4.04 10.54 13.09
C ILE A 209 3.93 9.41 14.12
N ILE A 210 3.84 9.81 15.38
CA ILE A 210 3.46 8.93 16.49
C ILE A 210 2.11 9.41 17.00
N VAL A 211 1.22 8.48 17.30
CA VAL A 211 -0.13 8.71 17.81
C VAL A 211 -0.31 7.91 19.09
N SER A 212 -0.58 8.57 20.21
CA SER A 212 -0.89 7.90 21.47
C SER A 212 -2.34 7.38 21.47
N PRO A 213 -2.71 6.47 22.40
CA PRO A 213 -4.08 5.95 22.50
C PRO A 213 -5.15 7.00 22.80
N ASP A 214 -4.76 8.14 23.40
CA ASP A 214 -5.63 9.29 23.67
C ASP A 214 -5.66 10.31 22.52
N GLY A 215 -5.02 9.99 21.38
CA GLY A 215 -5.05 10.80 20.16
C GLY A 215 -4.05 11.95 20.11
N VAL A 216 -3.09 12.01 21.04
CA VAL A 216 -1.99 12.97 20.98
C VAL A 216 -1.06 12.56 19.85
N THR A 217 -0.78 13.50 18.94
CA THR A 217 0.11 13.27 17.81
C THR A 217 1.43 14.01 17.96
N VAL A 218 2.53 13.33 17.58
CA VAL A 218 3.88 13.91 17.56
C VAL A 218 4.49 13.68 16.18
N PRO A 219 4.70 14.75 15.37
CA PRO A 219 5.38 14.62 14.09
C PRO A 219 6.89 14.39 14.29
N LEU A 220 7.45 13.47 13.51
CA LEU A 220 8.87 13.12 13.53
C LEU A 220 9.62 13.92 12.47
N VAL A 221 9.93 15.18 12.77
CA VAL A 221 10.67 16.06 11.84
C VAL A 221 12.09 15.53 11.62
N PRO A 222 12.55 15.34 10.36
CA PRO A 222 13.94 14.98 10.10
C PRO A 222 14.87 16.15 10.49
N GLU A 223 16.13 15.86 10.81
CA GLU A 223 17.13 16.92 11.09
C GLU A 223 17.48 17.70 9.81
N PHE A 224 17.52 17.04 8.66
CA PHE A 224 17.58 17.68 7.36
C PHE A 224 16.15 17.93 6.85
N ASP A 225 15.67 19.16 7.00
CA ASP A 225 14.29 19.58 6.69
C ASP A 225 14.21 20.64 5.58
N GLU A 226 15.28 20.81 4.79
CA GLU A 226 15.26 21.69 3.61
C GLU A 226 14.16 21.24 2.63
N TYR A 227 13.39 22.20 2.14
CA TYR A 227 12.15 21.98 1.38
C TYR A 227 11.15 21.03 2.07
N GLY A 228 11.13 21.03 3.40
CA GLY A 228 10.26 20.21 4.26
C GLY A 228 10.89 18.88 4.70
N GLY A 229 11.95 18.43 4.04
CA GLY A 229 12.58 17.13 4.26
C GLY A 229 11.61 15.94 4.08
N LEU A 230 12.11 14.75 4.36
CA LEU A 230 11.33 13.51 4.37
C LEU A 230 11.51 12.78 5.68
N SER A 231 10.41 12.28 6.24
CA SER A 231 10.49 11.20 7.22
C SER A 231 9.30 10.26 7.12
N ILE A 232 9.54 9.02 7.55
CA ILE A 232 8.58 7.92 7.59
C ILE A 232 8.81 7.15 8.89
N ALA A 233 7.76 6.82 9.63
CA ALA A 233 7.83 5.82 10.69
C ALA A 233 7.19 4.52 10.19
N SER A 234 7.94 3.43 10.28
CA SER A 234 7.55 2.11 9.77
C SER A 234 7.08 1.19 10.88
N ASP A 235 7.77 1.19 12.02
CA ASP A 235 7.51 0.24 13.11
C ASP A 235 7.84 0.84 14.48
N ILE A 236 7.22 0.30 15.53
CA ILE A 236 7.32 0.75 16.92
C ILE A 236 7.35 -0.41 17.91
N VAL A 237 8.28 -0.35 18.85
CA VAL A 237 8.35 -1.24 20.01
C VAL A 237 8.27 -0.43 21.30
N LYS A 238 7.38 -0.86 22.19
CA LYS A 238 7.33 -0.35 23.57
C LYS A 238 8.52 -0.89 24.36
N THR A 239 9.21 0.01 25.05
CA THR A 239 10.32 -0.30 25.95
C THR A 239 9.97 0.03 27.39
N ASN A 240 10.83 -0.34 28.34
CA ASN A 240 10.63 0.00 29.76
C ASN A 240 10.68 1.52 30.04
N SER A 241 11.28 2.32 29.15
CA SER A 241 11.51 3.77 29.33
C SER A 241 10.76 4.66 28.34
N GLY A 242 9.90 4.09 27.50
CA GLY A 242 9.23 4.79 26.40
C GLY A 242 9.16 3.91 25.16
N TYR A 243 9.64 4.39 24.02
CA TYR A 243 9.46 3.72 22.73
C TYR A 243 10.72 3.71 21.88
N THR A 244 10.88 2.67 21.07
CA THR A 244 11.80 2.64 19.94
C THR A 244 10.97 2.67 18.67
N VAL A 245 11.21 3.65 17.82
CA VAL A 245 10.53 3.79 16.51
C VAL A 245 11.59 3.72 15.43
N VAL A 246 11.30 3.03 14.34
CA VAL A 246 12.21 2.95 13.19
C VAL A 246 11.54 3.40 11.92
N GLY A 247 12.34 3.82 10.95
CA GLY A 247 11.85 4.18 9.63
C GLY A 247 12.93 4.78 8.76
N GLN A 248 12.62 5.91 8.12
CA GLN A 248 13.50 6.59 7.17
C GLN A 248 13.46 8.11 7.38
N VAL A 249 14.60 8.79 7.20
CA VAL A 249 14.70 10.26 7.18
C VAL A 249 15.59 10.75 6.04
N SER A 250 15.32 11.94 5.53
CA SER A 250 16.25 12.69 4.68
C SER A 250 17.51 13.09 5.46
N THR A 251 18.65 13.07 4.77
CA THR A 251 19.95 13.51 5.31
C THR A 251 20.67 14.52 4.43
N GLY A 252 20.15 14.80 3.24
CA GLY A 252 20.74 15.74 2.29
C GLY A 252 20.05 15.71 0.94
N ILE A 253 20.51 16.58 0.05
CA ILE A 253 20.19 16.60 -1.38
C ILE A 253 21.54 16.42 -2.10
N PRO A 254 21.67 15.44 -3.01
CA PRO A 254 22.92 15.24 -3.73
C PRO A 254 23.13 16.36 -4.77
N ALA A 255 24.38 16.54 -5.23
CA ALA A 255 24.77 17.72 -6.00
C ALA A 255 24.01 17.87 -7.33
N ASP A 256 23.72 16.77 -8.04
CA ASP A 256 22.98 16.80 -9.31
C ASP A 256 21.54 17.33 -9.10
N ARG A 257 20.91 16.95 -7.99
CA ARG A 257 19.56 17.38 -7.61
C ARG A 257 19.57 18.84 -7.16
N GLN A 258 20.60 19.25 -6.43
CA GLN A 258 20.70 20.64 -6.01
C GLN A 258 20.83 21.58 -7.22
N GLU A 259 21.64 21.24 -8.21
CA GLU A 259 21.75 22.02 -9.46
C GLU A 259 20.40 22.13 -10.18
N ASN A 260 19.65 21.03 -10.28
CA ASN A 260 18.31 21.06 -10.87
C ASN A 260 17.33 21.96 -10.08
N ILE A 261 17.37 21.94 -8.75
CA ILE A 261 16.54 22.81 -7.91
C ILE A 261 16.91 24.28 -8.14
N ASP A 262 18.20 24.60 -8.07
CA ASP A 262 18.71 25.96 -8.22
C ASP A 262 18.37 26.55 -9.60
N ASP A 263 18.38 25.73 -10.66
CA ASP A 263 18.09 26.14 -12.04
C ASP A 263 16.59 26.24 -12.36
N THR A 264 15.70 25.54 -11.64
CA THR A 264 14.28 25.41 -12.04
C THR A 264 13.25 25.83 -11.00
N CYS A 265 13.61 25.89 -9.72
CA CYS A 265 12.69 26.21 -8.62
C CYS A 265 12.98 27.60 -8.03
N ASP A 266 13.04 28.62 -8.89
CA ASP A 266 13.32 30.02 -8.54
C ASP A 266 12.11 30.81 -8.01
N GLY A 267 10.90 30.29 -8.22
CA GLY A 267 9.65 30.94 -7.81
C GLY A 267 9.09 31.93 -8.82
N GLU A 268 9.63 31.99 -10.05
CA GLU A 268 9.16 32.92 -11.10
C GLU A 268 7.90 32.36 -11.81
N ASP A 269 7.95 31.12 -12.30
CA ASP A 269 6.84 30.52 -13.07
C ASP A 269 5.79 29.80 -12.19
N GLN A 270 6.19 29.35 -11.00
CA GLN A 270 5.34 28.58 -10.07
C GLN A 270 5.87 28.66 -8.64
N PRO A 271 5.05 28.37 -7.61
CA PRO A 271 5.54 28.29 -6.24
C PRO A 271 6.67 27.26 -6.08
N ILE A 272 7.68 27.58 -5.27
CA ILE A 272 8.85 26.70 -5.03
C ILE A 272 8.40 25.30 -4.55
N SER A 273 7.43 25.21 -3.64
CA SER A 273 6.92 23.92 -3.15
C SER A 273 6.29 23.05 -4.25
N VAL A 274 5.62 23.66 -5.23
CA VAL A 274 5.08 22.96 -6.40
C VAL A 274 6.21 22.41 -7.27
N CYS A 275 7.23 23.23 -7.52
CA CYS A 275 8.40 22.81 -8.29
C CYS A 275 9.14 21.64 -7.62
N ILE A 276 9.39 21.73 -6.31
CA ILE A 276 10.04 20.66 -5.54
C ILE A 276 9.23 19.37 -5.57
N GLU A 277 7.91 19.45 -5.44
CA GLU A 277 7.04 18.28 -5.53
C GLU A 277 7.08 17.66 -6.94
N ALA A 278 7.10 18.48 -7.99
CA ALA A 278 7.21 18.02 -9.37
C ALA A 278 8.57 17.35 -9.63
N LEU A 279 9.67 17.91 -9.12
CA LEU A 279 11.00 17.28 -9.18
C LEU A 279 11.04 15.97 -8.41
N HIS A 280 10.48 15.93 -7.20
CA HIS A 280 10.40 14.71 -6.40
C HIS A 280 9.62 13.61 -7.13
N SER A 281 8.54 13.97 -7.82
CA SER A 281 7.67 13.02 -8.52
C SER A 281 8.21 12.56 -9.87
N SER A 282 8.99 13.41 -10.56
CA SER A 282 9.52 13.15 -11.91
C SER A 282 10.90 12.50 -11.93
N THR A 283 11.67 12.62 -10.84
CA THR A 283 13.02 12.07 -10.76
C THR A 283 12.98 10.56 -10.50
N ALA A 284 13.38 9.77 -11.49
CA ALA A 284 13.51 8.31 -11.34
C ALA A 284 14.56 7.90 -10.28
N ALA A 285 15.43 8.81 -9.85
CA ALA A 285 16.59 8.55 -8.99
C ALA A 285 16.60 9.40 -7.70
N HIS A 286 15.42 9.62 -7.10
CA HIS A 286 15.17 10.19 -5.77
C HIS A 286 15.75 11.60 -5.51
N LEU A 287 14.91 12.51 -4.99
CA LEU A 287 15.34 13.89 -4.74
C LEU A 287 16.29 14.04 -3.53
N PHE A 288 16.08 13.22 -2.49
CA PHE A 288 16.81 13.30 -1.23
C PHE A 288 17.65 12.06 -1.00
N ASP A 289 18.84 12.25 -0.44
CA ASP A 289 19.52 11.20 0.31
C ASP A 289 18.68 10.84 1.52
N THR A 290 18.42 9.55 1.70
CA THR A 290 17.65 9.07 2.86
C THR A 290 18.35 7.93 3.57
N ARG A 291 18.19 7.87 4.89
CA ARG A 291 18.80 6.85 5.73
C ARG A 291 17.76 6.20 6.63
N ALA A 292 17.94 4.89 6.82
CA ALA A 292 17.27 4.14 7.86
C ALA A 292 17.61 4.77 9.21
N VAL A 293 16.60 4.95 10.05
CA VAL A 293 16.72 5.65 11.33
C VAL A 293 16.06 4.88 12.45
N LYS A 294 16.59 5.06 13.66
CA LYS A 294 16.01 4.60 14.92
C LYS A 294 15.87 5.78 15.87
N TRP A 295 14.63 6.14 16.22
CA TRP A 295 14.31 7.12 17.26
C TRP A 295 14.09 6.41 18.59
N SER A 296 14.63 6.99 19.65
CA SER A 296 14.30 6.61 21.03
C SER A 296 13.46 7.72 21.65
N LEU A 297 12.29 7.36 22.18
CA LEU A 297 11.39 8.30 22.81
C LEU A 297 11.15 7.95 24.27
N ASP A 298 10.91 8.97 25.10
CA ASP A 298 10.46 8.78 26.47
C ASP A 298 8.95 8.42 26.52
N SER A 299 8.43 8.13 27.71
CA SER A 299 7.00 7.82 27.90
C SER A 299 6.05 8.99 27.63
N ASN A 300 6.55 10.21 27.46
CA ASN A 300 5.77 11.38 27.06
C ASN A 300 5.91 11.66 25.55
N LEU A 301 6.46 10.71 24.79
CA LEU A 301 6.69 10.82 23.35
C LEU A 301 7.70 11.92 22.95
N ASN A 302 8.58 12.34 23.86
CA ASN A 302 9.69 13.22 23.49
C ASN A 302 10.82 12.41 22.86
N ILE A 303 11.35 12.86 21.74
CA ILE A 303 12.54 12.27 21.13
C ILE A 303 13.74 12.54 22.05
N THR A 304 14.38 11.47 22.53
CA THR A 304 15.57 11.51 23.39
C THR A 304 16.85 11.18 22.64
N ASN A 305 16.75 10.47 21.52
CA ASN A 305 17.87 10.12 20.65
C ASN A 305 17.39 9.83 19.23
N THR A 306 18.21 10.19 18.24
CA THR A 306 18.03 9.86 16.82
C THR A 306 19.31 9.20 16.33
N GLU A 307 19.23 7.96 15.87
CA GLU A 307 20.36 7.18 15.37
C GLU A 307 20.16 6.85 13.89
N LEU A 308 21.07 7.32 13.03
CA LEU A 308 21.13 6.90 11.63
C LEU A 308 21.81 5.53 11.53
N LEU A 309 21.14 4.57 10.91
CA LEU A 309 21.59 3.17 10.87
C LEU A 309 22.57 2.88 9.71
N GLY A 310 22.74 3.83 8.79
CA GLY A 310 23.73 3.77 7.71
C GLY A 310 23.23 3.16 6.39
N LEU A 311 24.17 2.92 5.48
CA LEU A 311 23.98 2.33 4.16
C LEU A 311 24.76 1.01 4.03
N GLY A 312 24.28 0.12 3.15
CA GLY A 312 24.97 -1.10 2.73
C GLY A 312 26.10 -0.87 1.72
N LEU A 313 26.38 0.40 1.38
CA LEU A 313 27.51 0.83 0.57
C LEU A 313 28.16 2.07 1.17
N THR A 314 29.37 2.37 0.70
CA THR A 314 30.06 3.63 0.99
C THR A 314 29.97 4.52 -0.25
N PRO A 315 29.31 5.70 -0.18
CA PRO A 315 29.32 6.64 -1.30
C PRO A 315 30.75 7.03 -1.70
N GLU A 316 31.00 7.09 -3.01
CA GLU A 316 32.24 7.52 -3.64
C GLU A 316 32.20 9.04 -3.92
N GLU A 317 33.35 9.69 -4.12
CA GLU A 317 33.41 11.16 -4.29
C GLU A 317 32.71 11.65 -5.56
N ASP A 318 32.59 10.80 -6.57
CA ASP A 318 31.94 11.08 -7.85
C ASP A 318 30.49 10.56 -7.92
N ASP A 319 29.97 9.97 -6.84
CA ASP A 319 28.54 9.68 -6.76
C ASP A 319 27.78 10.99 -6.57
N ASP A 320 27.03 11.39 -7.60
CA ASP A 320 26.26 12.62 -7.63
C ASP A 320 24.76 12.41 -7.45
N PHE A 321 24.30 11.17 -7.23
CA PHE A 321 22.89 10.79 -7.09
C PHE A 321 22.53 10.34 -5.66
N ALA A 322 21.23 10.27 -5.35
CA ALA A 322 20.75 9.96 -4.00
C ALA A 322 20.88 8.47 -3.65
N PHE A 323 21.33 8.17 -2.43
CA PHE A 323 21.32 6.82 -1.86
C PHE A 323 20.26 6.66 -0.79
N ILE A 324 19.78 5.41 -0.65
CA ILE A 324 18.65 5.07 0.19
C ILE A 324 18.94 3.87 1.10
N SER A 325 18.55 4.02 2.36
CA SER A 325 18.25 2.89 3.23
C SER A 325 16.95 3.09 3.99
N ASN A 326 16.27 1.99 4.31
CA ASN A 326 14.97 1.98 4.98
C ASN A 326 15.01 0.97 6.13
N ALA A 327 14.46 1.35 7.28
CA ALA A 327 14.07 0.41 8.32
C ALA A 327 12.58 0.08 8.18
N HIS A 328 12.26 -1.21 8.14
CA HIS A 328 10.88 -1.72 7.99
C HIS A 328 10.34 -2.27 9.30
N ALA A 329 11.15 -2.94 10.12
CA ALA A 329 10.73 -3.49 11.42
C ALA A 329 11.87 -3.51 12.45
N VAL A 330 11.51 -3.61 13.73
CA VAL A 330 12.43 -3.71 14.87
C VAL A 330 11.89 -4.69 15.91
N ASN A 331 12.73 -5.59 16.45
CA ASN A 331 12.31 -6.48 17.53
C ASN A 331 12.66 -5.94 18.92
N SER A 332 12.22 -6.67 19.96
CA SER A 332 12.50 -6.34 21.37
C SER A 332 13.99 -6.34 21.74
N ASN A 333 14.85 -6.96 20.93
CA ASN A 333 16.31 -6.95 21.11
C ASN A 333 16.96 -5.69 20.50
N GLY A 334 16.18 -4.83 19.85
CA GLY A 334 16.65 -3.61 19.18
C GLY A 334 17.34 -3.86 17.84
N ILE A 335 17.20 -5.07 17.28
CA ILE A 335 17.69 -5.37 15.92
C ILE A 335 16.67 -4.83 14.94
N VAL A 336 17.15 -4.03 13.99
CA VAL A 336 16.33 -3.41 12.95
C VAL A 336 16.54 -4.16 11.65
N VAL A 337 15.49 -4.39 10.89
CA VAL A 337 15.55 -5.02 9.56
C VAL A 337 14.96 -4.10 8.51
N GLY A 338 15.39 -4.26 7.27
CA GLY A 338 15.02 -3.33 6.23
C GLY A 338 15.54 -3.64 4.85
N SER A 339 15.81 -2.58 4.10
CA SER A 339 16.48 -2.64 2.80
C SER A 339 17.44 -1.49 2.62
N SER A 340 18.55 -1.72 1.93
CA SER A 340 19.53 -0.69 1.62
C SER A 340 20.02 -0.79 0.18
N ASP A 341 20.43 0.35 -0.36
CA ASP A 341 21.24 0.40 -1.56
C ASP A 341 22.60 -0.24 -1.31
N ILE A 342 22.98 -1.11 -2.25
CA ILE A 342 24.22 -1.89 -2.29
C ILE A 342 24.72 -1.91 -3.75
N ARG A 343 26.03 -1.81 -3.95
CA ARG A 343 26.64 -1.95 -5.29
C ARG A 343 26.54 -3.38 -5.78
N ASP A 344 26.19 -3.55 -7.05
CA ASP A 344 26.24 -4.84 -7.72
C ASP A 344 27.69 -5.34 -7.80
N HIS A 345 27.93 -6.58 -7.34
CA HIS A 345 29.28 -7.17 -7.29
C HIS A 345 29.95 -7.19 -8.68
N ASP A 346 29.21 -7.56 -9.73
CA ASP A 346 29.76 -7.66 -11.09
C ASP A 346 29.84 -6.31 -11.81
N ARG A 347 29.01 -5.35 -11.39
CA ARG A 347 28.83 -4.03 -12.04
C ARG A 347 28.71 -2.94 -10.99
N ALA A 348 29.84 -2.45 -10.48
CA ALA A 348 29.89 -1.45 -9.40
C ALA A 348 29.03 -0.18 -9.63
N ALA A 349 28.78 0.22 -10.88
CA ALA A 349 27.91 1.35 -11.23
C ALA A 349 26.39 1.04 -11.13
N THR A 350 26.02 -0.23 -10.91
CA THR A 350 24.63 -0.64 -10.72
C THR A 350 24.34 -0.70 -9.22
N ILE A 351 23.35 0.06 -8.78
CA ILE A 351 22.87 0.04 -7.40
C ILE A 351 21.64 -0.86 -7.30
N ARG A 352 21.61 -1.70 -6.28
CA ARG A 352 20.51 -2.62 -5.98
C ARG A 352 19.99 -2.36 -4.58
N SER A 353 18.67 -2.37 -4.43
CA SER A 353 18.03 -2.37 -3.11
C SER A 353 17.89 -3.81 -2.61
N LEU A 354 18.70 -4.18 -1.62
CA LEU A 354 18.77 -5.54 -1.08
C LEU A 354 18.29 -5.59 0.38
N PRO A 355 17.77 -6.74 0.85
CA PRO A 355 17.34 -6.89 2.23
C PRO A 355 18.55 -6.91 3.17
N VAL A 356 18.44 -6.15 4.26
CA VAL A 356 19.51 -6.00 5.25
C VAL A 356 18.96 -6.09 6.67
N TYR A 357 19.87 -6.31 7.62
CA TYR A 357 19.62 -6.00 9.03
C TYR A 357 20.72 -5.09 9.58
N TYR A 358 20.36 -4.30 10.59
CA TYR A 358 21.22 -3.34 11.26
C TYR A 358 21.52 -3.86 12.67
N LYS A 359 22.80 -4.14 12.94
CA LYS A 359 23.25 -4.69 14.21
C LYS A 359 24.66 -4.20 14.53
N ASP A 360 24.89 -3.78 15.77
CA ASP A 360 26.20 -3.34 16.27
C ASP A 360 26.87 -2.26 15.39
N GLY A 361 26.07 -1.31 14.89
CA GLY A 361 26.53 -0.22 14.02
C GLY A 361 26.94 -0.66 12.61
N LYS A 362 26.53 -1.85 12.17
CA LYS A 362 26.79 -2.40 10.84
C LYS A 362 25.50 -2.65 10.08
N VAL A 363 25.57 -2.46 8.76
CA VAL A 363 24.55 -2.90 7.81
C VAL A 363 25.00 -4.25 7.25
N VAL A 364 24.16 -5.28 7.41
CA VAL A 364 24.48 -6.64 6.97
C VAL A 364 23.51 -7.08 5.90
N GLU A 365 24.04 -7.39 4.71
CA GLU A 365 23.31 -7.96 3.58
C GLU A 365 22.87 -9.40 3.87
N ILE A 366 21.60 -9.72 3.59
CA ILE A 366 21.01 -11.05 3.86
C ILE A 366 21.16 -11.99 2.66
N LEU A 367 21.05 -11.46 1.43
CA LEU A 367 21.03 -12.26 0.21
C LEU A 367 22.34 -12.14 -0.54
N ASN A 368 22.88 -13.27 -1.01
CA ASN A 368 24.11 -13.27 -1.78
C ASN A 368 23.83 -12.99 -3.27
N GLN A 369 24.42 -11.93 -3.82
CA GLN A 369 24.26 -11.57 -5.23
C GLN A 369 24.80 -12.64 -6.20
N ASP A 370 25.80 -13.43 -5.78
CA ASP A 370 26.35 -14.54 -6.59
C ASP A 370 25.31 -15.65 -6.85
N ASP A 371 24.21 -15.68 -6.08
CA ASP A 371 23.07 -16.58 -6.28
C ASP A 371 21.97 -15.94 -7.15
N ASP A 372 22.30 -14.95 -7.98
CA ASP A 372 21.41 -14.21 -8.89
C ASP A 372 20.28 -13.41 -8.20
N TRP A 373 20.44 -13.06 -6.92
CA TRP A 373 19.48 -12.19 -6.23
C TRP A 373 19.67 -10.74 -6.65
N THR A 374 18.64 -10.13 -7.21
CA THR A 374 18.71 -8.81 -7.84
C THR A 374 18.17 -7.68 -6.98
N GLY A 375 17.52 -8.00 -5.87
CA GLY A 375 16.93 -7.06 -4.92
C GLY A 375 16.08 -7.77 -3.86
N GLY A 376 15.43 -7.02 -2.97
CA GLY A 376 14.51 -7.57 -1.98
C GLY A 376 14.33 -6.68 -0.75
N LYS A 377 13.51 -7.14 0.20
CA LYS A 377 13.27 -6.43 1.48
C LYS A 377 13.10 -7.43 2.63
N ALA A 378 13.66 -7.10 3.79
CA ALA A 378 13.30 -7.72 5.06
C ALA A 378 12.15 -6.92 5.69
N LEU A 379 11.05 -7.58 6.04
CA LEU A 379 9.79 -6.93 6.40
C LEU A 379 9.44 -7.07 7.88
N ALA A 380 9.77 -8.19 8.51
CA ALA A 380 9.48 -8.45 9.92
C ALA A 380 10.59 -9.27 10.59
N ILE A 381 10.64 -9.21 11.92
CA ILE A 381 11.62 -9.92 12.76
C ILE A 381 10.98 -10.27 14.11
N ASN A 382 11.09 -11.53 14.52
CA ASN A 382 10.56 -11.96 15.83
C ASN A 382 11.58 -11.80 16.98
N ALA A 383 11.19 -12.13 18.21
CA ALA A 383 12.05 -12.01 19.39
C ALA A 383 13.22 -13.01 19.40
N ASN A 384 13.16 -14.05 18.56
CA ASN A 384 14.22 -15.04 18.37
C ASN A 384 15.22 -14.65 17.27
N ASP A 385 15.21 -13.39 16.83
CA ASP A 385 16.09 -12.85 15.78
C ASP A 385 15.95 -13.58 14.42
N VAL A 386 14.75 -14.08 14.13
CA VAL A 386 14.41 -14.64 12.81
C VAL A 386 13.69 -13.59 11.98
N ILE A 387 14.29 -13.26 10.85
CA ILE A 387 13.84 -12.26 9.89
C ILE A 387 13.01 -12.93 8.81
N VAL A 388 11.95 -12.27 8.34
CA VAL A 388 11.20 -12.68 7.15
C VAL A 388 11.09 -11.56 6.14
N GLY A 389 10.92 -11.91 4.88
CA GLY A 389 10.75 -10.95 3.80
C GLY A 389 10.72 -11.63 2.44
N TYR A 390 11.21 -10.94 1.41
CA TYR A 390 11.31 -11.49 0.06
C TYR A 390 12.59 -11.05 -0.67
N GLY A 391 13.10 -11.95 -1.51
CA GLY A 391 14.14 -11.66 -2.50
C GLY A 391 13.56 -11.58 -3.91
N ILE A 392 14.22 -10.85 -4.82
CA ILE A 392 13.83 -10.74 -6.23
C ILE A 392 14.83 -11.56 -7.05
N LYS A 393 14.30 -12.48 -7.87
CA LYS A 393 15.10 -13.30 -8.79
C LYS A 393 14.40 -13.46 -10.13
N VAL A 394 15.18 -13.55 -11.21
CA VAL A 394 14.64 -13.82 -12.55
C VAL A 394 14.35 -15.32 -12.68
N ILE A 395 13.09 -15.68 -12.90
CA ILE A 395 12.64 -17.06 -13.12
C ILE A 395 11.76 -17.07 -14.37
N ASP A 396 12.09 -17.91 -15.35
CA ASP A 396 11.41 -18.01 -16.64
C ASP A 396 11.31 -16.64 -17.37
N GLY A 397 12.36 -15.81 -17.27
CA GLY A 397 12.44 -14.51 -17.91
C GLY A 397 11.64 -13.38 -17.24
N ALA A 398 11.04 -13.63 -16.07
CA ALA A 398 10.31 -12.63 -15.29
C ALA A 398 10.90 -12.46 -13.88
N ASN A 399 10.86 -11.23 -13.36
CA ASN A 399 11.18 -10.98 -11.95
C ASN A 399 10.12 -11.64 -11.06
N ARG A 400 10.56 -12.49 -10.12
CA ARG A 400 9.71 -13.13 -9.11
C ARG A 400 10.17 -12.78 -7.72
N PHE A 401 9.21 -12.46 -6.86
CA PHE A 401 9.45 -12.29 -5.44
C PHE A 401 9.43 -13.67 -4.81
N LYS A 402 10.42 -14.01 -4.00
CA LYS A 402 10.51 -15.29 -3.32
C LYS A 402 10.62 -15.02 -1.84
N PHE A 403 9.62 -15.46 -1.09
CA PHE A 403 9.62 -15.42 0.36
C PHE A 403 10.89 -16.11 0.91
N PHE A 404 11.52 -15.48 1.91
CA PHE A 404 12.59 -16.08 2.69
C PHE A 404 12.37 -15.90 4.18
N TYR A 405 13.00 -16.77 4.97
CA TYR A 405 13.35 -16.47 6.35
C TYR A 405 14.86 -16.57 6.57
N HIS A 406 15.40 -15.73 7.45
CA HIS A 406 16.81 -15.69 7.81
C HIS A 406 16.98 -15.73 9.32
N ASP A 407 17.77 -16.68 9.82
CA ASP A 407 18.14 -16.78 11.23
C ASP A 407 19.52 -16.16 11.45
N ILE A 408 19.58 -15.07 12.23
CA ILE A 408 20.83 -14.34 12.52
C ILE A 408 21.82 -15.22 13.31
N ALA A 409 21.35 -16.09 14.20
CA ALA A 409 22.22 -16.89 15.06
C ALA A 409 22.99 -17.96 14.25
N SER A 410 22.33 -18.58 13.28
CA SER A 410 22.95 -19.56 12.38
C SER A 410 23.51 -18.97 11.10
N ASN A 411 23.20 -17.70 10.80
CA ASN A 411 23.51 -17.02 9.54
C ASN A 411 23.02 -17.82 8.32
N SER A 412 21.76 -18.29 8.39
CA SER A 412 21.17 -19.18 7.39
C SER A 412 19.90 -18.55 6.80
N THR A 413 19.88 -18.42 5.47
CA THR A 413 18.70 -17.99 4.71
C THR A 413 18.05 -19.20 4.02
N VAL A 414 16.73 -19.32 4.14
CA VAL A 414 15.94 -20.41 3.53
C VAL A 414 14.81 -19.82 2.69
N PHE A 415 14.60 -20.41 1.52
CA PHE A 415 13.52 -20.10 0.59
C PHE A 415 12.57 -21.30 0.48
N PRO A 416 11.43 -21.27 1.18
CA PRO A 416 10.43 -22.34 1.10
C PRO A 416 9.82 -22.49 -0.29
N THR A 417 9.20 -23.64 -0.55
CA THR A 417 8.50 -23.88 -1.81
C THR A 417 7.16 -23.13 -1.81
N ASP A 418 6.95 -22.29 -2.84
CA ASP A 418 5.69 -21.58 -3.06
C ASP A 418 4.59 -22.51 -3.61
N PHE A 419 3.42 -21.96 -3.95
CA PHE A 419 2.32 -22.71 -4.58
C PHE A 419 2.72 -23.39 -5.90
N PHE A 420 3.64 -22.78 -6.65
CA PHE A 420 4.29 -23.38 -7.83
C PHE A 420 5.63 -22.67 -8.11
N ASN A 421 6.49 -23.27 -8.94
CA ASN A 421 7.89 -22.83 -9.11
C ASN A 421 8.07 -21.34 -9.47
N SER A 422 7.26 -20.84 -10.40
CA SER A 422 7.29 -19.44 -10.85
C SER A 422 6.24 -18.55 -10.17
N SER A 423 5.67 -19.00 -9.04
CA SER A 423 4.82 -18.18 -8.17
C SER A 423 5.69 -17.12 -7.49
N ALA A 424 5.14 -15.91 -7.36
CA ALA A 424 5.71 -14.89 -6.49
C ALA A 424 5.09 -14.95 -5.10
N SER A 425 5.90 -14.83 -4.06
CA SER A 425 5.48 -14.87 -2.65
C SER A 425 6.20 -13.83 -1.80
N VAL A 426 5.54 -13.38 -0.74
CA VAL A 426 6.06 -12.43 0.25
C VAL A 426 5.69 -12.95 1.65
N GLY A 427 6.69 -13.07 2.53
CA GLY A 427 6.45 -13.26 3.96
C GLY A 427 6.24 -11.91 4.64
N ASN A 428 5.05 -11.68 5.17
CA ASN A 428 4.66 -10.40 5.75
C ASN A 428 5.05 -10.31 7.23
N ASP A 429 4.85 -11.39 8.00
CA ASP A 429 5.05 -11.36 9.46
C ASP A 429 5.39 -12.74 10.04
N ILE A 430 5.99 -12.75 11.24
CA ILE A 430 6.46 -13.93 11.95
C ILE A 430 6.24 -13.79 13.46
N ASN A 431 5.64 -14.81 14.09
CA ASN A 431 5.52 -14.87 15.55
C ASN A 431 6.68 -15.64 16.22
N ASP A 432 6.74 -15.62 17.55
CA ASP A 432 7.79 -16.29 18.32
C ASP A 432 7.63 -17.81 18.35
N ASN A 433 6.43 -18.30 18.00
CA ASN A 433 6.19 -19.71 17.76
C ASN A 433 6.79 -20.18 16.42
N GLY A 434 7.38 -19.31 15.59
CA GLY A 434 8.01 -19.66 14.32
C GLY A 434 7.01 -19.96 13.20
N TYR A 435 5.79 -19.44 13.30
CA TYR A 435 4.83 -19.39 12.20
C TYR A 435 5.00 -18.07 11.45
N ILE A 436 4.99 -18.18 10.12
CA ILE A 436 5.16 -17.08 9.18
C ILE A 436 3.89 -16.99 8.35
N VAL A 437 3.38 -15.79 8.16
CA VAL A 437 2.21 -15.52 7.31
C VAL A 437 2.59 -14.59 6.17
N GLY A 438 1.82 -14.67 5.09
CA GLY A 438 2.08 -13.86 3.91
C GLY A 438 1.07 -14.08 2.81
N GLU A 439 1.50 -13.84 1.59
CA GLU A 439 0.69 -13.98 0.38
C GLU A 439 1.51 -14.54 -0.79
N GLY A 440 0.86 -15.28 -1.67
CA GLY A 440 1.50 -15.85 -2.86
C GLY A 440 0.56 -15.95 -4.06
N GLU A 441 1.14 -15.93 -5.26
CA GLU A 441 0.38 -16.10 -6.50
C GLU A 441 -0.14 -17.55 -6.63
N THR A 442 -1.45 -17.72 -6.83
CA THR A 442 -2.09 -19.04 -6.99
C THR A 442 -2.44 -19.39 -8.44
N ASP A 443 -2.47 -18.40 -9.34
CA ASP A 443 -2.79 -18.63 -10.75
C ASP A 443 -1.53 -18.76 -11.63
N VAL A 444 -1.47 -19.85 -12.40
CA VAL A 444 -0.39 -20.15 -13.35
C VAL A 444 -0.60 -19.40 -14.67
N PHE A 445 -1.84 -19.06 -15.03
CA PHE A 445 -2.18 -18.45 -16.31
C PHE A 445 -1.93 -16.94 -16.31
N ASN A 446 -1.12 -16.49 -17.25
CA ASN A 446 -0.61 -15.11 -17.33
C ASN A 446 -1.58 -14.18 -18.09
N VAL A 447 -2.86 -14.18 -17.74
CA VAL A 447 -3.92 -13.37 -18.41
C VAL A 447 -4.23 -12.04 -17.70
N GLY A 448 -3.29 -11.55 -16.86
CA GLY A 448 -3.41 -10.31 -16.11
C GLY A 448 -2.52 -10.30 -14.85
N SER A 449 -2.88 -9.49 -13.85
CA SER A 449 -2.33 -9.63 -12.50
C SER A 449 -2.77 -10.97 -11.92
N ARG A 450 -1.80 -11.81 -11.50
CA ARG A 450 -2.10 -13.13 -10.94
C ARG A 450 -2.83 -12.98 -9.61
N ARG A 451 -3.83 -13.84 -9.39
CA ARG A 451 -4.54 -13.91 -8.10
C ARG A 451 -3.55 -14.24 -6.99
N ARG A 452 -3.68 -13.55 -5.86
CA ARG A 452 -2.93 -13.83 -4.63
C ARG A 452 -3.86 -14.35 -3.55
N GLU A 453 -3.33 -15.28 -2.76
CA GLU A 453 -4.01 -15.84 -1.59
C GLU A 453 -3.07 -15.88 -0.40
N GLY A 454 -3.65 -15.74 0.79
CA GLY A 454 -2.89 -15.76 2.04
C GLY A 454 -2.32 -17.14 2.32
N PHE A 455 -1.10 -17.21 2.85
CA PHE A 455 -0.47 -18.47 3.26
C PHE A 455 -0.06 -18.47 4.72
N LEU A 456 0.09 -19.68 5.25
CA LEU A 456 0.76 -20.00 6.51
C LEU A 456 1.96 -20.90 6.23
N TYR A 457 3.08 -20.63 6.89
CA TYR A 457 4.27 -21.46 6.85
C TYR A 457 4.84 -21.65 8.26
N LYS A 458 5.29 -22.85 8.57
CA LYS A 458 5.98 -23.16 9.83
C LYS A 458 7.45 -23.43 9.52
N ILE A 459 8.36 -22.76 10.23
CA ILE A 459 9.80 -22.97 10.06
C ILE A 459 10.14 -24.46 10.14
N GLY A 460 10.83 -24.96 9.12
CA GLY A 460 11.24 -26.36 8.99
C GLY A 460 10.35 -27.20 8.08
N GLU A 461 9.18 -26.70 7.68
CA GLU A 461 8.34 -27.33 6.66
C GLU A 461 8.89 -27.10 5.24
N ASP A 462 8.46 -27.92 4.27
CA ASP A 462 8.96 -27.88 2.89
C ASP A 462 8.29 -26.77 2.03
N SER A 463 7.00 -26.48 2.26
CA SER A 463 6.20 -25.57 1.44
C SER A 463 5.20 -24.74 2.24
N ILE A 464 4.77 -23.62 1.67
CA ILE A 464 3.67 -22.82 2.20
C ILE A 464 2.33 -23.58 2.12
N THR A 465 1.39 -23.27 3.01
CA THR A 465 0.03 -23.81 2.98
C THR A 465 -0.98 -22.68 2.74
N ASN A 466 -1.96 -22.89 1.86
CA ASN A 466 -2.99 -21.89 1.57
C ASN A 466 -3.94 -21.75 2.76
N LEU A 467 -4.17 -20.53 3.23
CA LEU A 467 -5.10 -20.30 4.35
C LEU A 467 -6.54 -20.62 4.01
N ASN A 468 -6.94 -20.48 2.74
CA ASN A 468 -8.29 -20.78 2.30
C ASN A 468 -8.61 -22.28 2.40
N ASP A 469 -7.60 -23.15 2.39
CA ASP A 469 -7.78 -24.60 2.57
C ASP A 469 -8.18 -24.95 4.02
N PHE A 470 -7.98 -24.04 4.99
CA PHE A 470 -8.36 -24.25 6.39
C PHE A 470 -9.73 -23.65 6.75
N LEU A 471 -10.44 -23.08 5.77
CA LEU A 471 -11.75 -22.45 5.95
C LEU A 471 -12.88 -23.38 5.47
N PRO A 472 -14.12 -23.23 5.98
CA PRO A 472 -15.26 -24.03 5.55
C PRO A 472 -15.56 -23.87 4.06
N CYS A 473 -16.07 -24.93 3.42
CA CYS A 473 -16.49 -24.86 2.02
C CYS A 473 -17.82 -24.10 1.83
N TYR A 474 -18.67 -24.16 2.85
CA TYR A 474 -20.03 -23.65 2.87
C TYR A 474 -20.31 -22.87 4.16
N GLU A 475 -21.30 -21.99 4.10
CA GLU A 475 -21.88 -21.34 5.27
C GLU A 475 -22.59 -22.38 6.17
N ALA A 476 -23.07 -21.93 7.33
CA ALA A 476 -23.76 -22.80 8.30
C ALA A 476 -25.03 -23.49 7.76
N ASP A 477 -25.56 -23.04 6.61
CA ASP A 477 -26.68 -23.68 5.92
C ASP A 477 -26.29 -24.93 5.12
N GLY A 478 -24.99 -25.14 4.87
CA GLY A 478 -24.45 -26.27 4.09
C GLY A 478 -24.71 -26.19 2.58
N GLU A 479 -25.26 -25.08 2.08
CA GLU A 479 -25.64 -24.90 0.67
C GLU A 479 -24.95 -23.69 0.05
N THR A 480 -24.87 -22.59 0.79
CA THR A 480 -24.26 -21.34 0.33
C THR A 480 -22.75 -21.44 0.40
N ARG A 481 -22.04 -21.11 -0.69
CA ARG A 481 -20.57 -21.07 -0.69
C ARG A 481 -20.07 -20.08 0.35
N TYR A 482 -19.00 -20.46 1.04
CA TYR A 482 -18.36 -19.58 2.01
C TYR A 482 -17.99 -18.23 1.37
N LYS A 483 -18.46 -17.14 1.96
CA LYS A 483 -18.47 -15.82 1.31
C LYS A 483 -17.11 -15.12 1.28
N TYR A 484 -16.13 -15.60 2.05
CA TYR A 484 -14.82 -14.97 2.18
C TYR A 484 -13.75 -15.73 1.41
N VAL A 485 -12.88 -14.98 0.74
CA VAL A 485 -11.60 -15.51 0.26
C VAL A 485 -10.46 -14.64 0.77
N VAL A 486 -9.56 -15.24 1.56
CA VAL A 486 -8.40 -14.58 2.16
C VAL A 486 -7.33 -14.37 1.08
N SER A 487 -7.05 -13.10 0.78
CA SER A 487 -6.11 -12.71 -0.28
C SER A 487 -4.70 -12.41 0.25
N GLU A 488 -4.59 -11.94 1.50
CA GLU A 488 -3.32 -11.64 2.17
C GLU A 488 -3.49 -11.91 3.66
N ALA A 489 -2.49 -12.55 4.26
CA ALA A 489 -2.32 -12.60 5.70
C ALA A 489 -1.20 -11.63 6.09
N LYS A 490 -1.55 -10.67 6.95
CA LYS A 490 -0.73 -9.51 7.25
C LYS A 490 0.10 -9.68 8.50
N VAL A 491 -0.55 -10.09 9.58
CA VAL A 491 0.02 -10.16 10.93
C VAL A 491 -0.34 -11.51 11.55
N ILE A 492 0.57 -12.05 12.34
CA ILE A 492 0.34 -13.22 13.18
C ILE A 492 0.84 -12.96 14.59
N ASN A 493 -0.04 -13.10 15.58
CA ASN A 493 0.33 -12.94 16.98
C ASN A 493 0.85 -14.25 17.61
N ASN A 494 1.34 -14.17 18.84
CA ASN A 494 1.86 -15.33 19.58
C ASN A 494 0.79 -16.34 20.03
N ASN A 495 -0.50 -16.02 19.87
CA ASN A 495 -1.61 -16.98 20.00
C ASN A 495 -1.89 -17.74 18.69
N ASN A 496 -1.10 -17.51 17.64
CA ASN A 496 -1.31 -17.99 16.27
C ASN A 496 -2.64 -17.51 15.66
N GLU A 497 -3.15 -16.37 16.12
CA GLU A 497 -4.26 -15.69 15.45
C GLU A 497 -3.68 -14.89 14.28
N ILE A 498 -4.32 -15.03 13.12
CA ILE A 498 -3.85 -14.40 11.88
C ILE A 498 -4.81 -13.27 11.54
N PHE A 499 -4.26 -12.11 11.24
CA PHE A 499 -5.01 -10.95 10.80
C PHE A 499 -4.63 -10.66 9.36
N GLY A 500 -5.64 -10.44 8.53
CA GLY A 500 -5.42 -10.25 7.10
C GLY A 500 -6.60 -9.62 6.42
N VAL A 501 -6.61 -9.73 5.10
CA VAL A 501 -7.64 -9.18 4.26
C VAL A 501 -8.31 -10.28 3.45
N ALA A 502 -9.63 -10.20 3.39
CA ALA A 502 -10.44 -11.08 2.60
C ALA A 502 -11.31 -10.28 1.64
N THR A 503 -11.76 -10.94 0.58
CA THR A 503 -12.76 -10.40 -0.34
C THR A 503 -14.13 -11.02 -0.06
N LYS A 504 -15.19 -10.22 -0.17
CA LYS A 504 -16.58 -10.67 -0.16
C LYS A 504 -17.42 -9.89 -1.17
N THR A 505 -18.50 -10.49 -1.66
CA THR A 505 -19.46 -9.82 -2.55
C THR A 505 -20.56 -9.10 -1.76
N VAL A 506 -20.84 -7.85 -2.11
CA VAL A 506 -21.88 -7.00 -1.50
C VAL A 506 -22.68 -6.26 -2.58
N GLU A 507 -23.78 -5.61 -2.18
CA GLU A 507 -24.49 -4.69 -3.06
C GLU A 507 -23.58 -3.54 -3.47
N LYS A 508 -23.58 -3.21 -4.76
CA LYS A 508 -22.73 -2.17 -5.32
C LYS A 508 -23.20 -0.80 -4.88
N THR A 509 -22.25 0.04 -4.50
CA THR A 509 -22.48 1.42 -4.04
C THR A 509 -21.88 2.44 -4.99
N ASP A 510 -22.58 3.55 -5.19
CA ASP A 510 -22.08 4.72 -5.92
C ASP A 510 -21.11 5.54 -5.06
N SER A 511 -20.58 6.62 -5.62
CA SER A 511 -19.58 7.46 -4.96
C SER A 511 -20.13 8.30 -3.80
N LEU A 512 -21.45 8.33 -3.61
CA LEU A 512 -22.14 8.93 -2.45
C LEU A 512 -22.65 7.87 -1.45
N GLY A 513 -22.40 6.58 -1.69
CA GLY A 513 -22.84 5.47 -0.84
C GLY A 513 -24.23 4.93 -1.16
N GLY A 514 -24.89 5.38 -2.23
CA GLY A 514 -26.19 4.89 -2.67
C GLY A 514 -26.11 3.55 -3.39
N ILE A 515 -27.15 2.71 -3.29
CA ILE A 515 -27.20 1.41 -3.98
C ILE A 515 -27.36 1.60 -5.50
N VAL A 516 -26.45 1.01 -6.27
CA VAL A 516 -26.48 1.04 -7.73
C VAL A 516 -27.45 0.00 -8.28
N ARG A 517 -28.27 0.43 -9.25
CA ARG A 517 -29.20 -0.43 -9.98
C ARG A 517 -28.91 -0.32 -11.48
N ASP A 518 -29.08 -1.43 -12.17
CA ASP A 518 -29.01 -1.48 -13.63
C ASP A 518 -30.22 -0.78 -14.28
N ILE A 519 -30.21 -0.69 -15.60
CA ILE A 519 -31.30 -0.07 -16.40
C ILE A 519 -32.67 -0.76 -16.22
N ASN A 520 -32.69 -1.98 -15.69
CA ASN A 520 -33.91 -2.76 -15.40
C ASN A 520 -34.35 -2.62 -13.93
N GLY A 521 -33.63 -1.84 -13.11
CA GLY A 521 -33.89 -1.64 -11.69
C GLY A 521 -33.33 -2.75 -10.77
N LYS A 522 -32.55 -3.70 -11.31
CA LYS A 522 -31.91 -4.78 -10.55
C LYS A 522 -30.66 -4.26 -9.84
N ILE A 523 -30.47 -4.66 -8.58
CA ILE A 523 -29.28 -4.32 -7.79
C ILE A 523 -28.05 -4.95 -8.44
N GLU A 524 -27.01 -4.13 -8.61
CA GLU A 524 -25.69 -4.59 -9.01
C GLU A 524 -24.90 -5.03 -7.77
N TYR A 525 -23.94 -5.94 -7.96
CA TYR A 525 -23.09 -6.44 -6.89
C TYR A 525 -21.62 -6.21 -7.25
N GLU A 526 -20.80 -5.98 -6.24
CA GLU A 526 -19.35 -5.81 -6.38
C GLU A 526 -18.60 -6.58 -5.30
N SER A 527 -17.31 -6.84 -5.55
CA SER A 527 -16.42 -7.43 -4.56
C SER A 527 -15.72 -6.32 -3.78
N ILE A 528 -15.81 -6.35 -2.46
CA ILE A 528 -15.09 -5.43 -1.57
C ILE A 528 -14.02 -6.17 -0.78
N VAL A 529 -13.12 -5.40 -0.17
CA VAL A 529 -12.05 -5.91 0.70
C VAL A 529 -12.43 -5.60 2.14
N VAL A 530 -12.29 -6.58 3.01
CA VAL A 530 -12.62 -6.47 4.43
C VAL A 530 -11.48 -7.02 5.30
N PRO A 531 -11.26 -6.43 6.49
CA PRO A 531 -10.31 -6.92 7.46
C PRO A 531 -10.89 -8.15 8.17
N VAL A 532 -10.07 -9.18 8.36
CA VAL A 532 -10.49 -10.43 8.99
C VAL A 532 -9.49 -10.91 10.03
N LYS A 533 -10.00 -11.59 11.05
CA LYS A 533 -9.25 -12.35 12.05
C LYS A 533 -9.53 -13.84 11.88
N LEU A 534 -8.50 -14.65 11.71
CA LEU A 534 -8.55 -16.10 11.70
C LEU A 534 -8.04 -16.61 13.05
N SER A 535 -8.93 -17.26 13.81
CA SER A 535 -8.60 -17.85 15.11
C SER A 535 -8.46 -19.37 14.97
N PRO A 536 -7.37 -19.99 15.48
CA PRO A 536 -7.17 -21.43 15.36
C PRO A 536 -8.23 -22.19 16.18
N ILE A 537 -8.81 -23.23 15.59
CA ILE A 537 -9.79 -24.12 16.20
C ILE A 537 -9.41 -25.59 15.97
N ASN A 538 -9.89 -26.48 16.85
CA ASN A 538 -9.74 -27.92 16.64
C ASN A 538 -10.75 -28.37 15.56
N GLY A 539 -10.28 -29.03 14.50
CA GLY A 539 -11.12 -29.51 13.42
C GLY A 539 -10.35 -30.37 12.43
N GLU A 540 -11.08 -31.00 11.51
CA GLU A 540 -10.48 -31.65 10.33
C GLU A 540 -10.69 -30.74 9.13
N VAL A 541 -9.68 -30.67 8.26
CA VAL A 541 -9.76 -29.91 7.01
C VAL A 541 -10.85 -30.50 6.11
N GLU A 542 -11.80 -29.66 5.71
CA GLU A 542 -12.90 -30.07 4.83
C GLU A 542 -12.38 -30.29 3.39
N SER A 543 -12.80 -31.39 2.76
CA SER A 543 -12.53 -31.61 1.34
C SER A 543 -13.65 -30.99 0.51
N CYS A 544 -13.43 -29.78 0.01
CA CYS A 544 -14.39 -29.13 -0.88
C CYS A 544 -14.43 -29.85 -2.23
N THR A 545 -15.62 -30.28 -2.66
CA THR A 545 -15.79 -30.72 -4.05
C THR A 545 -15.64 -29.49 -4.96
N ALA A 546 -14.79 -29.59 -5.97
CA ALA A 546 -14.71 -28.58 -7.02
C ALA A 546 -16.13 -28.40 -7.60
N PRO A 547 -16.64 -27.17 -7.75
CA PRO A 547 -17.95 -27.00 -8.36
C PRO A 547 -17.94 -27.69 -9.74
N GLU A 548 -19.03 -28.37 -10.10
CA GLU A 548 -19.26 -28.62 -11.53
C GLU A 548 -19.07 -27.29 -12.23
N THR A 549 -18.26 -27.27 -13.30
CA THR A 549 -18.05 -26.07 -14.10
C THR A 549 -19.35 -25.71 -14.79
N ASP A 550 -20.30 -25.14 -14.05
CA ASP A 550 -21.29 -24.25 -14.61
C ASP A 550 -20.48 -23.07 -15.10
N THR A 551 -20.25 -23.07 -16.41
CA THR A 551 -19.73 -21.93 -17.15
C THR A 551 -20.67 -20.76 -16.87
N TYR A 552 -20.38 -19.98 -15.84
CA TYR A 552 -20.97 -18.66 -15.67
C TYR A 552 -20.45 -17.83 -16.84
N GLU A 553 -21.24 -17.84 -17.91
CA GLU A 553 -21.05 -17.01 -19.08
C GLU A 553 -21.16 -15.56 -18.60
N ARG A 554 -20.03 -14.90 -18.37
CA ARG A 554 -20.01 -13.44 -18.39
C ARG A 554 -20.64 -13.06 -19.73
N GLN A 555 -21.80 -12.40 -19.70
CA GLN A 555 -22.32 -11.71 -20.87
C GLN A 555 -21.43 -10.49 -21.14
N SER A 556 -20.19 -10.74 -21.56
CA SER A 556 -19.50 -9.85 -22.48
C SER A 556 -20.30 -9.94 -23.78
N ALA A 557 -20.80 -8.81 -24.28
CA ALA A 557 -21.47 -8.75 -25.56
C ALA A 557 -20.64 -9.50 -26.62
N SER A 558 -21.13 -10.66 -27.05
CA SER A 558 -20.45 -11.47 -28.06
C SER A 558 -20.54 -10.74 -29.39
N PHE A 559 -19.46 -10.08 -29.81
CA PHE A 559 -19.29 -9.66 -31.20
C PHE A 559 -19.24 -10.93 -32.06
N PRO A 560 -20.18 -11.15 -33.01
CA PRO A 560 -20.11 -12.31 -33.88
C PRO A 560 -18.92 -12.15 -34.82
N TRP A 561 -18.02 -13.13 -34.82
CA TRP A 561 -16.80 -13.21 -35.65
C TRP A 561 -17.02 -12.99 -37.16
N TYR A 562 -18.26 -13.05 -37.63
CA TYR A 562 -18.64 -12.71 -39.00
C TYR A 562 -18.50 -11.20 -39.32
N THR A 563 -18.39 -10.31 -38.33
CA THR A 563 -18.12 -8.87 -38.56
C THR A 563 -16.70 -8.61 -39.10
N LEU A 564 -15.75 -9.51 -38.86
CA LEU A 564 -14.41 -9.46 -39.47
C LEU A 564 -14.43 -9.69 -41.00
N LEU A 565 -15.49 -10.31 -41.55
CA LEU A 565 -15.65 -10.51 -43.00
C LEU A 565 -16.17 -9.26 -43.74
N LEU A 566 -16.56 -8.20 -43.03
CA LEU A 566 -17.03 -6.94 -43.63
C LEU A 566 -15.95 -5.85 -43.72
N LEU A 567 -14.79 -6.04 -43.09
CA LEU A 567 -13.64 -5.12 -43.17
C LEU A 567 -13.08 -4.89 -44.60
N PRO A 568 -13.13 -5.83 -45.57
CA PRO A 568 -12.68 -5.56 -46.93
C PRO A 568 -13.62 -4.63 -47.72
N LEU A 569 -14.89 -4.49 -47.30
CA LEU A 569 -15.89 -3.68 -48.01
C LEU A 569 -15.86 -2.19 -47.61
N VAL A 570 -15.30 -1.87 -46.43
CA VAL A 570 -15.06 -0.48 -46.02
C VAL A 570 -13.81 0.09 -46.72
N GLY A 571 -12.82 -0.75 -47.02
CA GLY A 571 -11.63 -0.37 -47.81
C GLY A 571 -11.92 -0.06 -49.29
N LEU A 572 -12.92 -0.71 -49.90
CA LEU A 572 -13.32 -0.47 -51.29
C LEU A 572 -14.09 0.86 -51.51
N ARG A 573 -14.58 1.51 -50.44
CA ARG A 573 -15.23 2.82 -50.54
C ARG A 573 -14.23 3.99 -50.64
N ARG A 574 -12.94 3.78 -50.35
CA ARG A 574 -11.85 4.78 -50.48
C ARG A 574 -11.10 4.73 -51.81
N VAL A 575 -11.35 3.74 -52.68
CA VAL A 575 -10.69 3.62 -54.01
C VAL A 575 -11.63 3.96 -55.18
N LEU A 576 -12.95 4.08 -54.94
CA LEU A 576 -13.95 4.39 -55.99
C LEU A 576 -14.59 5.79 -55.85
N ARG A 577 -13.94 6.72 -55.15
CA ARG A 577 -14.27 8.14 -55.19
C ARG A 577 -13.00 8.95 -55.42
N ASN A 578 -12.75 9.25 -56.69
CA ASN A 578 -12.20 10.55 -57.09
C ASN A 578 -13.05 11.68 -56.48
#